data_AF-A0A7J2I161-F1
#
_entry.id   AF-A0A7J2I161-F1
#
_cell.length_a   1.000
_cell.length_b   1.000
_cell.length_c   1.000
_cell.angle_alpha   90.00
_cell.angle_beta   90.00
_cell.angle_gamma   90.00
#
_symmetry.space_group_name_H-M   'P 1'
#
loop_
_entity.id
_entity.type
_entity.pdbx_description
1 polymer ?
#
loop_
_entity_poly.entity_id
_entity_poly.type
_entity_poly.pdbx_seq_one_letter_code
_entity_poly.pdbx_strand_id
1 'polypeptide(L)'
;SMMFITALSVGYESITKIIEALTATIPPISMPYLVIAVEGIALVAAAVLHFYQRYVGKNNGSLALISQSIDSKNHIYVAAAVIIGAVFSIFGIHFVDALIGAFVAIRIFIDGFGLSKEAFSSIKGEETDFSKYEIPFERQWRLNKLETFKTWILYLIKEDNLSTKEELISSLERTFKWKYTPTLSGFRFGIGEGFDFEKEFDNLIKPLLEENFIIKKGENFFLTEEGKSRVDRIFKSIRYHQSE
;
A
#
# COMPACT_ATOMS: atom_id res chain seq x y z
N SER A 1 1.65 -22.89 13.17
CA SER A 1 1.05 -21.84 12.33
C SER A 1 0.29 -22.51 11.19
N MET A 2 -0.95 -22.08 10.90
CA MET A 2 -1.76 -22.60 9.78
C MET A 2 -1.01 -22.52 8.44
N MET A 3 -0.13 -21.52 8.26
CA MET A 3 0.68 -21.36 7.05
C MET A 3 1.58 -22.57 6.74
N PHE A 4 2.09 -23.28 7.75
CA PHE A 4 2.88 -24.50 7.51
C PHE A 4 2.00 -25.65 7.02
N ILE A 5 0.77 -25.75 7.53
CA ILE A 5 -0.19 -26.76 7.08
C ILE A 5 -0.56 -26.47 5.62
N THR A 6 -0.82 -25.19 5.28
CA THR A 6 -1.05 -24.77 3.90
C THR A 6 0.15 -25.08 2.99
N ALA A 7 1.38 -24.76 3.42
CA ALA A 7 2.59 -25.03 2.65
C ALA A 7 2.77 -26.53 2.37
N LEU A 8 2.56 -27.37 3.40
CA LEU A 8 2.67 -28.82 3.28
C LEU A 8 1.56 -29.41 2.39
N SER A 9 0.31 -28.93 2.53
CA SER A 9 -0.82 -29.39 1.72
C SER A 9 -0.64 -29.03 0.25
N VAL A 10 -0.34 -27.76 -0.05
CA VAL A 10 -0.10 -27.29 -1.43
C VAL A 10 1.13 -27.98 -2.02
N GLY A 11 2.19 -28.16 -1.22
CA GLY A 11 3.39 -28.89 -1.63
C GLY A 11 3.11 -30.35 -1.96
N TYR A 12 2.35 -31.05 -1.11
CA TYR A 12 1.93 -32.43 -1.35
C TYR A 12 1.12 -32.54 -2.64
N GLU A 13 0.10 -31.70 -2.82
CA GLU A 13 -0.75 -31.68 -4.03
C GLU A 13 0.05 -31.37 -5.30
N SER A 14 1.04 -30.47 -5.20
CA SER A 14 1.92 -30.16 -6.32
C SER A 14 2.80 -31.36 -6.69
N ILE A 15 3.37 -32.05 -5.70
CA ILE A 15 4.19 -33.25 -5.93
C ILE A 15 3.35 -34.37 -6.53
N THR A 16 2.13 -34.62 -6.02
CA THR A 16 1.24 -35.64 -6.58
C THR A 16 0.88 -35.32 -8.03
N LYS A 17 0.54 -34.06 -8.35
CA LYS A 17 0.26 -33.62 -9.72
C LYS A 17 1.48 -33.75 -10.64
N ILE A 18 2.70 -33.50 -10.15
CA ILE A 18 3.94 -33.74 -10.92
C ILE A 18 4.11 -35.23 -11.22
N ILE A 19 3.92 -36.10 -10.22
CA ILE A 19 4.05 -37.55 -10.40
C ILE A 19 2.97 -38.07 -11.37
N GLU A 20 1.74 -37.60 -11.23
CA GLU A 20 0.63 -37.91 -12.15
C GLU A 20 0.92 -37.42 -13.56
N ALA A 21 1.46 -36.20 -13.73
CA ALA A 21 1.90 -35.69 -15.03
C ALA A 21 2.97 -36.56 -15.71
N LEU A 22 3.82 -37.22 -14.91
CA LEU A 22 4.87 -38.12 -15.39
C LEU A 22 4.36 -39.53 -15.69
N THR A 23 3.23 -39.93 -15.11
CA THR A 23 2.72 -41.32 -15.15
C THR A 23 1.38 -41.48 -15.87
N ALA A 24 0.64 -40.40 -16.11
CA ALA A 24 -0.68 -40.36 -16.72
C ALA A 24 -0.92 -39.05 -17.50
N THR A 25 -1.93 -39.04 -18.37
CA THR A 25 -2.44 -37.82 -19.01
C THR A 25 -3.30 -37.01 -18.03
N ILE A 26 -2.84 -35.82 -17.65
CA ILE A 26 -3.57 -34.89 -16.78
C ILE A 26 -4.87 -34.47 -17.48
N PRO A 27 -6.05 -34.61 -16.85
CA PRO A 27 -7.29 -34.12 -17.44
C PRO A 27 -7.25 -32.58 -17.55
N PRO A 28 -7.72 -32.00 -18.68
CA PRO A 28 -7.74 -30.56 -18.86
C PRO A 28 -8.69 -29.87 -17.87
N ILE A 29 -8.41 -28.61 -17.56
CA ILE A 29 -9.29 -27.79 -16.72
C ILE A 29 -10.61 -27.59 -17.47
N SER A 30 -11.73 -27.99 -16.88
CA SER A 30 -13.03 -28.04 -17.56
C SER A 30 -13.57 -26.66 -17.97
N MET A 31 -13.33 -25.62 -17.18
CA MET A 31 -13.80 -24.25 -17.43
C MET A 31 -12.71 -23.20 -17.13
N PRO A 32 -11.65 -23.11 -17.96
CA PRO A 32 -10.48 -22.29 -17.66
C PRO A 32 -10.82 -20.80 -17.60
N TYR A 33 -11.75 -20.30 -18.42
CA TYR A 33 -12.18 -18.90 -18.38
C TYR A 33 -12.90 -18.52 -17.07
N LEU A 34 -13.72 -19.43 -16.51
CA LEU A 34 -14.39 -19.21 -15.24
C LEU A 34 -13.37 -19.19 -14.09
N VAL A 35 -12.40 -20.11 -14.13
CA VAL A 35 -11.29 -20.16 -13.16
C VAL A 35 -10.52 -18.84 -13.18
N ILE A 36 -10.15 -18.34 -14.36
CA ILE A 36 -9.45 -17.04 -14.50
C ILE A 36 -10.26 -15.90 -13.91
N ALA A 37 -11.58 -15.85 -14.16
CA ALA A 37 -12.44 -14.79 -13.64
C ALA A 37 -12.55 -14.81 -12.11
N VAL A 38 -12.81 -15.97 -11.51
CA VAL A 38 -12.96 -16.13 -10.06
C VAL A 38 -11.64 -15.86 -9.35
N GLU A 39 -10.54 -16.43 -9.84
CA GLU A 39 -9.20 -16.20 -9.29
C GLU A 39 -8.75 -14.75 -9.49
N GLY A 40 -9.17 -14.09 -10.57
CA GLY A 40 -8.92 -12.66 -10.78
C GLY A 40 -9.54 -11.80 -9.68
N ILE A 41 -10.78 -12.08 -9.30
CA ILE A 41 -11.45 -11.39 -8.19
C ILE A 41 -10.74 -11.70 -6.86
N ALA A 42 -10.41 -12.96 -6.61
CA ALA A 42 -9.70 -13.38 -5.41
C ALA A 42 -8.32 -12.71 -5.29
N LEU A 43 -7.58 -12.60 -6.40
CA LEU A 43 -6.29 -11.94 -6.49
C LEU A 43 -6.39 -10.45 -6.12
N VAL A 44 -7.39 -9.74 -6.67
CA VAL A 44 -7.62 -8.32 -6.35
C VAL A 44 -7.97 -8.15 -4.88
N ALA A 45 -8.88 -8.99 -4.34
CA ALA A 45 -9.25 -8.94 -2.93
C ALA A 45 -8.04 -9.21 -2.02
N ALA A 46 -7.24 -10.24 -2.31
CA ALA A 46 -6.04 -10.59 -1.57
C ALA A 46 -4.98 -9.48 -1.65
N ALA A 47 -4.82 -8.83 -2.80
CA ALA A 47 -3.93 -7.68 -2.96
C ALA A 47 -4.36 -6.50 -2.08
N VAL A 48 -5.63 -6.11 -2.13
CA VAL A 48 -6.18 -5.03 -1.28
C VAL A 48 -5.95 -5.35 0.19
N LEU A 49 -6.27 -6.59 0.61
CA LEU A 49 -6.13 -7.03 1.98
C LEU A 49 -4.66 -7.06 2.44
N HIS A 50 -3.76 -7.54 1.58
CA HIS A 50 -2.31 -7.53 1.83
C HIS A 50 -1.79 -6.13 2.13
N PHE A 51 -2.07 -5.15 1.26
CA PHE A 51 -1.60 -3.78 1.44
C PHE A 51 -2.22 -3.14 2.68
N TYR A 52 -3.51 -3.33 2.89
CA TYR A 52 -4.21 -2.76 4.05
C TYR A 52 -3.67 -3.31 5.38
N GLN A 53 -3.63 -4.64 5.53
CA GLN A 53 -3.15 -5.28 6.76
C GLN A 53 -1.69 -4.94 7.04
N ARG A 54 -0.86 -4.86 5.98
CA ARG A 54 0.55 -4.50 6.13
C ARG A 54 0.74 -3.07 6.61
N TYR A 55 0.00 -2.13 6.03
CA TYR A 55 0.03 -0.73 6.43
C TYR A 55 -0.42 -0.54 7.89
N VAL A 56 -1.60 -1.08 8.23
CA VAL A 56 -2.14 -0.97 9.60
C VAL A 56 -1.28 -1.73 10.60
N GLY A 57 -0.73 -2.88 10.21
CA GLY A 57 0.18 -3.67 11.04
C GLY A 57 1.47 -2.92 11.37
N LYS A 58 2.11 -2.31 10.37
CA LYS A 58 3.33 -1.50 10.56
C LYS A 58 3.05 -0.29 11.45
N ASN A 59 2.01 0.49 11.13
CA ASN A 59 1.70 1.74 11.83
C ASN A 59 1.28 1.55 13.29
N ASN A 60 0.79 0.36 13.64
CA ASN A 60 0.40 0.02 15.01
C ASN A 60 1.37 -0.95 15.70
N GLY A 61 2.51 -1.28 15.08
CA GLY A 61 3.46 -2.27 15.62
C GLY A 61 2.84 -3.66 15.86
N SER A 62 1.82 -4.03 15.09
CA SER A 62 1.07 -5.27 15.29
C SER A 62 1.63 -6.40 14.44
N LEU A 63 2.42 -7.27 15.06
CA LEU A 63 2.94 -8.48 14.42
C LEU A 63 1.82 -9.42 13.92
N ALA A 64 0.66 -9.42 14.59
CA ALA A 64 -0.49 -10.21 14.17
C ALA A 64 -1.05 -9.74 12.81
N LEU A 65 -1.21 -8.43 12.62
CA LEU A 65 -1.65 -7.85 11.34
C LEU A 65 -0.58 -8.03 10.24
N ILE A 66 0.70 -7.93 10.58
CA ILE A 66 1.80 -8.23 9.64
C ILE A 66 1.73 -9.70 9.20
N SER A 67 1.52 -10.61 10.13
CA SER A 67 1.35 -12.04 9.83
C SER A 67 0.17 -12.27 8.88
N GLN A 68 -0.98 -11.66 9.14
CA GLN A 68 -2.14 -11.72 8.25
C GLN A 68 -1.83 -11.14 6.86
N SER A 69 -1.06 -10.05 6.79
CA SER A 69 -0.68 -9.48 5.50
C SER A 69 0.17 -10.43 4.67
N ILE A 70 1.04 -11.21 5.29
CA ILE A 70 1.89 -12.19 4.60
C ILE A 70 1.06 -13.39 4.17
N ASP A 71 0.04 -13.78 4.94
CA ASP A 71 -0.94 -14.78 4.50
C ASP A 71 -1.72 -14.31 3.26
N SER A 72 -2.22 -13.08 3.26
CA SER A 72 -2.83 -12.46 2.08
C SER A 72 -1.89 -12.41 0.88
N LYS A 73 -0.59 -12.15 1.09
CA LYS A 73 0.44 -12.21 0.03
C LYS A 73 0.56 -13.61 -0.57
N ASN A 74 0.48 -14.65 0.25
CA ASN A 74 0.51 -16.03 -0.23
C ASN A 74 -0.72 -16.36 -1.09
N HIS A 75 -1.89 -15.86 -0.72
CA HIS A 75 -3.09 -15.99 -1.56
C HIS A 75 -2.94 -15.31 -2.93
N ILE A 76 -2.24 -14.18 -3.02
CA ILE A 76 -1.91 -13.55 -4.32
C ILE A 76 -1.07 -14.50 -5.18
N TYR A 77 -0.04 -15.14 -4.59
CA TYR A 77 0.81 -16.09 -5.33
C TYR A 77 0.03 -17.33 -5.79
N VAL A 78 -0.85 -17.87 -4.94
CA VAL A 78 -1.71 -19.00 -5.30
C VAL A 78 -2.66 -18.62 -6.43
N ALA A 79 -3.40 -17.51 -6.30
CA ALA A 79 -4.34 -17.07 -7.33
C ALA A 79 -3.64 -16.79 -8.67
N ALA A 80 -2.48 -16.15 -8.64
CA ALA A 80 -1.67 -15.92 -9.84
C ALA A 80 -1.21 -17.25 -10.47
N ALA A 81 -0.78 -18.22 -9.67
CA ALA A 81 -0.40 -19.53 -10.15
C ALA A 81 -1.54 -20.26 -10.85
N VAL A 82 -2.73 -20.26 -10.24
CA VAL A 82 -3.94 -20.89 -10.80
C VAL A 82 -4.37 -20.20 -12.10
N ILE A 83 -4.33 -18.87 -12.16
CA ILE A 83 -4.61 -18.11 -13.40
C ILE A 83 -3.63 -18.52 -14.51
N ILE A 84 -2.34 -18.59 -14.20
CA ILE A 84 -1.33 -19.02 -15.17
C ILE A 84 -1.60 -20.45 -15.62
N GLY A 85 -1.84 -21.39 -14.69
CA GLY A 85 -2.21 -22.77 -15.00
C GLY A 85 -3.44 -22.85 -15.92
N ALA A 86 -4.48 -22.08 -15.64
CA ALA A 86 -5.69 -22.00 -16.46
C ALA A 86 -5.40 -21.45 -17.87
N VAL A 87 -4.57 -20.41 -17.99
CA VAL A 87 -4.14 -19.87 -19.29
C VAL A 87 -3.37 -20.90 -20.10
N PHE A 88 -2.40 -21.60 -19.50
CA PHE A 88 -1.62 -22.64 -20.19
C PHE A 88 -2.48 -23.85 -20.58
N SER A 89 -3.49 -24.18 -19.77
CA SER A 89 -4.46 -25.24 -20.08
C SER A 89 -5.27 -24.94 -21.35
N ILE A 90 -5.57 -23.66 -21.64
CA ILE A 90 -6.21 -23.24 -22.90
C ILE A 90 -5.32 -23.59 -24.11
N PHE A 91 -4.00 -23.54 -23.95
CA PHE A 91 -3.03 -23.90 -24.98
C PHE A 91 -2.66 -25.39 -25.01
N GLY A 92 -3.35 -26.23 -24.22
CA GLY A 92 -3.08 -27.68 -24.15
C GLY A 92 -1.81 -28.05 -23.36
N ILE A 93 -1.26 -27.11 -22.58
CA ILE A 93 -0.07 -27.33 -21.75
C ILE A 93 -0.52 -27.54 -20.30
N HIS A 94 -0.52 -28.79 -19.84
CA HIS A 94 -1.14 -29.15 -18.57
C HIS A 94 -0.16 -29.33 -17.39
N PHE A 95 1.16 -29.42 -17.63
CA PHE A 95 2.16 -29.64 -16.57
C PHE A 95 2.61 -28.36 -15.85
N VAL A 96 2.29 -27.19 -16.40
CA VAL A 96 2.76 -25.89 -15.88
C VAL A 96 2.18 -25.57 -14.51
N ASP A 97 0.92 -25.96 -14.25
CA ASP A 97 0.26 -25.78 -12.95
C ASP A 97 1.04 -26.43 -11.81
N ALA A 98 1.56 -27.65 -12.03
CA ALA A 98 2.26 -28.42 -11.02
C ALA A 98 3.65 -27.82 -10.68
N LEU A 99 4.34 -27.25 -11.66
CA LEU A 99 5.64 -26.59 -11.48
C LEU A 99 5.49 -25.26 -10.73
N ILE A 100 4.46 -24.49 -11.06
CA ILE A 100 4.17 -23.23 -10.37
C ILE A 100 3.67 -23.51 -8.94
N GLY A 101 2.83 -24.51 -8.73
CA GLY A 101 2.39 -24.95 -7.40
C GLY A 101 3.55 -25.30 -6.48
N ALA A 102 4.55 -26.04 -6.99
CA ALA A 102 5.77 -26.36 -6.25
C ALA A 102 6.57 -25.09 -5.87
N PHE A 103 6.71 -24.15 -6.80
CA PHE A 103 7.36 -22.86 -6.51
C PHE A 103 6.62 -22.07 -5.43
N VAL A 104 5.29 -21.99 -5.51
CA VAL A 104 4.46 -21.29 -4.50
C VAL A 104 4.59 -21.95 -3.13
N ALA A 105 4.56 -23.28 -3.05
CA ALA A 105 4.74 -24.01 -1.79
C ALA A 105 6.06 -23.67 -1.09
N ILE A 106 7.17 -23.61 -1.86
CA ILE A 106 8.48 -23.21 -1.33
C ILE A 106 8.44 -21.78 -0.78
N ARG A 107 7.78 -20.85 -1.48
CA ARG A 107 7.66 -19.44 -1.03
C ARG A 107 6.86 -19.32 0.26
N ILE A 108 5.71 -20.00 0.35
CA ILE A 108 4.89 -20.04 1.57
C ILE A 108 5.70 -20.60 2.75
N PHE A 109 6.50 -21.64 2.52
CA PHE A 109 7.33 -22.25 3.55
C PHE A 109 8.40 -21.28 4.08
N ILE A 110 9.12 -20.60 3.18
CA ILE A 110 10.13 -19.60 3.56
C ILE A 110 9.49 -18.46 4.36
N ASP A 111 8.34 -17.95 3.90
CA ASP A 111 7.61 -16.87 4.59
C ASP A 111 7.13 -17.32 5.98
N GLY A 112 6.60 -18.53 6.11
CA GLY A 112 6.16 -19.10 7.38
C GLY A 112 7.31 -19.30 8.37
N PHE A 113 8.49 -19.71 7.89
CA PHE A 113 9.70 -19.85 8.72
C PHE A 113 10.19 -18.49 9.23
N GLY A 114 10.26 -17.48 8.36
CA GLY A 114 10.65 -16.12 8.72
C GLY A 114 9.74 -15.52 9.79
N LEU A 115 8.43 -15.62 9.61
CA LEU A 115 7.44 -15.17 10.58
C LEU A 115 7.53 -15.89 11.93
N SER A 116 7.79 -17.20 11.90
CA SER A 116 7.93 -17.98 13.14
C SER A 116 9.13 -17.50 13.94
N LYS A 117 10.26 -17.23 13.28
CA LYS A 117 11.44 -16.67 13.92
C LYS A 117 11.14 -15.33 14.60
N GLU A 118 10.40 -14.45 13.92
CA GLU A 118 10.00 -13.14 14.46
C GLU A 118 9.06 -13.26 15.65
N ALA A 119 8.08 -14.15 15.59
CA ALA A 119 7.19 -14.42 16.71
C ALA A 119 7.96 -14.93 17.93
N PHE A 120 8.93 -15.84 17.73
CA PHE A 120 9.79 -16.31 18.82
C PHE A 120 10.67 -15.20 19.41
N SER A 121 11.27 -14.35 18.58
CA SER A 121 12.03 -13.18 19.02
C SER A 121 11.16 -12.20 19.83
N SER A 122 9.95 -11.91 19.35
CA SER A 122 9.00 -11.02 20.03
C SER A 122 8.55 -11.59 21.38
N ILE A 123 8.30 -12.91 21.47
CA ILE A 123 8.00 -13.59 22.75
C ILE A 123 9.17 -13.48 23.73
N LYS A 124 10.42 -13.47 23.26
CA LYS A 124 11.62 -13.27 24.08
C LYS A 124 11.82 -11.81 24.52
N GLY A 125 10.96 -10.88 24.08
CA GLY A 125 11.04 -9.46 24.41
C GLY A 125 11.96 -8.65 23.49
N GLU A 126 12.41 -9.22 22.37
CA GLU A 126 13.17 -8.47 21.36
C GLU A 126 12.22 -7.52 20.61
N GLU A 127 12.66 -6.27 20.39
CA GLU A 127 11.91 -5.32 19.57
C GLU A 127 11.77 -5.84 18.14
N THR A 128 10.55 -5.85 17.62
CA THR A 128 10.29 -6.30 16.26
C THR A 128 10.57 -5.18 15.28
N ASP A 129 11.54 -5.38 14.40
CA ASP A 129 11.83 -4.44 13.32
C ASP A 129 10.77 -4.55 12.21
N PHE A 130 9.89 -3.55 12.15
CA PHE A 130 8.85 -3.41 11.13
C PHE A 130 9.33 -2.69 9.86
N SER A 131 10.56 -2.15 9.82
CA SER A 131 11.07 -1.40 8.67
C SER A 131 11.18 -2.26 7.42
N LYS A 132 11.57 -3.53 7.53
CA LYS A 132 11.58 -4.46 6.38
C LYS A 132 10.21 -4.68 5.72
N TYR A 133 9.14 -4.24 6.37
CA TYR A 133 7.78 -4.37 5.87
C TYR A 133 7.27 -3.13 5.13
N GLU A 134 8.13 -2.15 4.79
CA GLU A 134 7.71 -0.98 4.01
C GLU A 134 6.99 -1.37 2.72
N ILE A 135 5.93 -0.63 2.41
CA ILE A 135 5.19 -0.78 1.16
C ILE A 135 5.86 0.16 0.14
N PRO A 136 6.22 -0.30 -1.07
CA PRO A 136 6.91 0.54 -2.06
C PRO A 136 6.13 1.81 -2.43
N PHE A 137 4.81 1.79 -2.29
CA PHE A 137 3.95 2.94 -2.55
C PHE A 137 3.92 3.97 -1.41
N GLU A 138 4.39 3.66 -0.19
CA GLU A 138 4.44 4.61 0.94
C GLU A 138 5.29 5.84 0.61
N ARG A 139 6.41 5.66 -0.09
CA ARG A 139 7.28 6.77 -0.51
C ARG A 139 6.54 7.70 -1.46
N GLN A 140 5.85 7.15 -2.46
CA GLN A 140 5.10 7.95 -3.43
C GLN A 140 3.91 8.65 -2.77
N TRP A 141 3.21 7.95 -1.88
CA TRP A 141 2.10 8.49 -1.10
C TRP A 141 2.56 9.64 -0.18
N ARG A 142 3.72 9.49 0.49
CA ARG A 142 4.33 10.54 1.31
C ARG A 142 4.68 11.78 0.48
N LEU A 143 5.31 11.59 -0.68
CA LEU A 143 5.62 12.70 -1.59
C LEU A 143 4.35 13.42 -2.05
N ASN A 144 3.32 12.67 -2.41
CA ASN A 144 2.04 13.23 -2.84
C ASN A 144 1.35 14.00 -1.69
N LYS A 145 1.45 13.53 -0.45
CA LYS A 145 0.96 14.26 0.74
C LYS A 145 1.67 15.60 0.93
N LEU A 146 3.00 15.62 0.82
CA LEU A 146 3.78 16.86 0.94
C LEU A 146 3.40 17.87 -0.15
N GLU A 147 3.21 17.44 -1.39
CA GLU A 147 2.73 18.31 -2.48
C GLU A 147 1.33 18.87 -2.20
N THR A 148 0.42 18.06 -1.65
CA THR A 148 -0.91 18.52 -1.23
C THR A 148 -0.82 19.59 -0.14
N PHE A 149 0.02 19.39 0.88
CA PHE A 149 0.21 20.39 1.94
C PHE A 149 0.82 21.68 1.42
N LYS A 150 1.86 21.59 0.58
CA LYS A 150 2.48 22.75 -0.08
C LYS A 150 1.47 23.53 -0.92
N THR A 151 0.68 22.83 -1.72
CA THR A 151 -0.38 23.45 -2.54
C THR A 151 -1.43 24.13 -1.67
N TRP A 152 -1.81 23.51 -0.55
CA TRP A 152 -2.75 24.09 0.41
C TRP A 152 -2.18 25.35 1.06
N ILE A 153 -0.91 25.36 1.46
CA ILE A 153 -0.23 26.57 1.99
C ILE A 153 -0.30 27.72 0.98
N LEU A 154 0.04 27.44 -0.29
CA LEU A 154 -0.03 28.48 -1.34
C LEU A 154 -1.46 29.00 -1.54
N TYR A 155 -2.45 28.11 -1.47
CA TYR A 155 -3.86 28.48 -1.54
C TYR A 155 -4.28 29.36 -0.35
N LEU A 156 -3.91 29.00 0.88
CA LEU A 156 -4.24 29.76 2.09
C LEU A 156 -3.64 31.16 2.08
N ILE A 157 -2.39 31.31 1.64
CA ILE A 157 -1.75 32.63 1.52
C ILE A 157 -2.47 33.47 0.45
N LYS A 158 -2.96 32.84 -0.62
CA LYS A 158 -3.62 33.53 -1.73
C LYS A 158 -5.06 33.95 -1.42
N GLU A 159 -5.89 33.03 -0.94
CA GLU A 159 -7.34 33.21 -0.82
C GLU A 159 -7.72 33.72 0.57
N ASP A 160 -7.13 33.14 1.61
CA ASP A 160 -7.47 33.43 3.00
C ASP A 160 -6.54 34.51 3.61
N ASN A 161 -5.57 35.03 2.84
CA ASN A 161 -4.54 35.99 3.27
C ASN A 161 -3.80 35.59 4.56
N LEU A 162 -3.68 34.28 4.84
CA LEU A 162 -2.95 33.79 6.01
C LEU A 162 -1.46 33.92 5.75
N SER A 163 -0.74 34.66 6.60
CA SER A 163 0.67 34.95 6.38
C SER A 163 1.59 34.47 7.49
N THR A 164 1.08 34.12 8.66
CA THR A 164 1.91 33.66 9.78
C THR A 164 2.08 32.15 9.83
N LYS A 165 3.14 31.67 10.48
CA LYS A 165 3.37 30.24 10.70
C LYS A 165 2.21 29.60 11.46
N GLU A 166 1.76 30.26 12.53
CA GLU A 166 0.73 29.77 13.45
C GLU A 166 -0.61 29.60 12.74
N GLU A 167 -1.01 30.58 11.90
CA GLU A 167 -2.24 30.52 11.11
C GLU A 167 -2.21 29.40 10.07
N LEU A 168 -1.09 29.26 9.37
CA LEU A 168 -0.91 28.21 8.35
C LEU A 168 -0.95 26.82 8.97
N ILE A 169 -0.25 26.61 10.09
CA ILE A 169 -0.28 25.33 10.82
C ILE A 169 -1.70 25.06 11.32
N SER A 170 -2.35 26.02 11.99
CA SER A 170 -3.71 25.84 12.51
C SER A 170 -4.70 25.46 11.41
N SER A 171 -4.59 26.08 10.24
CA SER A 171 -5.44 25.75 9.09
C SER A 171 -5.13 24.36 8.52
N LEU A 172 -3.85 23.99 8.38
CA LEU A 172 -3.43 22.64 7.96
C LEU A 172 -3.94 21.56 8.91
N GLU A 173 -3.81 21.78 10.22
CA GLU A 173 -4.34 20.86 11.23
C GLU A 173 -5.85 20.73 11.13
N ARG A 174 -6.58 21.86 11.04
CA ARG A 174 -8.03 21.85 10.91
C ARG A 174 -8.52 21.11 9.65
N THR A 175 -7.81 21.28 8.53
CA THR A 175 -8.19 20.68 7.25
C THR A 175 -7.80 19.21 7.17
N PHE A 176 -6.60 18.84 7.61
CA PHE A 176 -6.03 17.51 7.36
C PHE A 176 -5.99 16.59 8.58
N LYS A 177 -6.05 17.12 9.81
CA LYS A 177 -6.30 16.36 11.04
C LYS A 177 -7.79 16.44 11.37
N TRP A 178 -8.62 15.75 10.57
CA TRP A 178 -10.06 15.72 10.79
C TRP A 178 -10.41 15.25 12.21
N LYS A 179 -11.40 15.92 12.80
CA LYS A 179 -11.92 15.66 14.15
C LYS A 179 -12.55 14.27 14.21
N TYR A 180 -12.17 13.53 15.25
CA TYR A 180 -12.60 12.18 15.63
C TYR A 180 -14.04 11.84 15.20
N THR A 181 -14.21 10.99 14.18
CA THR A 181 -15.48 10.30 13.89
C THR A 181 -15.31 8.82 14.26
N PRO A 182 -16.17 8.26 15.13
CA PRO A 182 -15.95 6.94 15.74
C PRO A 182 -15.94 5.76 14.77
N THR A 183 -16.42 5.92 13.53
CA THR A 183 -16.50 4.84 12.53
C THR A 183 -15.34 4.81 11.54
N LEU A 184 -14.66 5.94 11.31
CA LEU A 184 -13.57 6.05 10.33
C LEU A 184 -12.18 6.16 10.98
N SER A 185 -12.09 6.43 12.29
CA SER A 185 -10.82 6.54 13.02
C SER A 185 -10.03 5.23 13.12
N GLY A 186 -10.67 4.06 12.95
CA GLY A 186 -9.97 2.79 12.79
C GLY A 186 -9.28 2.63 11.43
N PHE A 187 -9.75 3.39 10.42
CA PHE A 187 -9.24 3.42 9.07
C PHE A 187 -8.29 4.63 8.95
N ARG A 188 -6.99 4.42 9.21
CA ARG A 188 -5.94 5.46 9.23
C ARG A 188 -5.61 6.05 7.84
N PHE A 189 -6.62 6.54 7.14
CA PHE A 189 -6.58 7.09 5.79
C PHE A 189 -6.55 8.62 5.78
N GLY A 190 -6.49 9.28 6.94
CA GLY A 190 -6.37 10.73 7.01
C GLY A 190 -5.09 11.22 6.32
N ILE A 191 -5.22 12.15 5.37
CA ILE A 191 -4.07 12.75 4.66
C ILE A 191 -3.09 13.35 5.68
N GLY A 192 -3.57 13.96 6.77
CA GLY A 192 -2.74 14.53 7.84
C GLY A 192 -2.47 13.60 9.04
N GLU A 193 -2.91 12.34 9.01
CA GLU A 193 -2.75 11.46 10.17
C GLU A 193 -1.29 11.04 10.35
N GLY A 194 -0.77 11.20 11.56
CA GLY A 194 0.65 10.94 11.89
C GLY A 194 1.63 11.99 11.38
N PHE A 195 1.16 13.09 10.76
CA PHE A 195 2.00 14.20 10.33
C PHE A 195 2.01 15.31 11.39
N ASP A 196 3.20 15.64 11.87
CA ASP A 196 3.42 16.73 12.83
C ASP A 196 3.71 18.03 12.06
N PHE A 197 2.63 18.77 11.74
CA PHE A 197 2.74 20.01 10.97
C PHE A 197 3.61 21.06 11.65
N GLU A 198 3.75 21.03 12.97
CA GLU A 198 4.59 21.98 13.72
C GLU A 198 6.07 21.68 13.49
N LYS A 199 6.47 20.41 13.64
CA LYS A 199 7.86 19.97 13.45
C LYS A 199 8.28 19.95 11.99
N GLU A 200 7.38 19.58 11.10
CA GLU A 200 7.65 19.45 9.66
C GLU A 200 7.38 20.72 8.86
N PHE A 201 6.92 21.81 9.50
CA PHE A 201 6.57 23.06 8.83
C PHE A 201 7.72 23.61 7.97
N ASP A 202 8.93 23.61 8.52
CA ASP A 202 10.11 24.15 7.82
C ASP A 202 10.45 23.31 6.59
N ASN A 203 10.22 21.99 6.63
CA ASN A 203 10.39 21.09 5.49
C ASN A 203 9.33 21.33 4.39
N LEU A 204 8.13 21.81 4.76
CA LEU A 204 7.10 22.20 3.80
C LEU A 204 7.38 23.57 3.17
N ILE A 205 7.88 24.53 3.96
CA ILE A 205 8.11 25.92 3.54
C ILE A 205 9.40 26.08 2.73
N LYS A 206 10.47 25.38 3.11
CA LYS A 206 11.79 25.54 2.48
C LYS A 206 11.74 25.36 0.95
N PRO A 207 11.12 24.31 0.38
CA PRO A 207 10.99 24.17 -1.08
C PRO A 207 10.20 25.31 -1.73
N LEU A 208 9.18 25.84 -1.03
CA LEU A 208 8.36 26.95 -1.54
C LEU A 208 9.15 28.26 -1.61
N LEU A 209 10.09 28.46 -0.68
CA LEU A 209 11.04 29.59 -0.70
C LEU A 209 12.11 29.40 -1.77
N GLU A 210 12.68 28.19 -1.89
CA GLU A 210 13.73 27.85 -2.86
C GLU A 210 13.23 27.92 -4.31
N GLU A 211 11.99 27.48 -4.57
CA GLU A 211 11.33 27.59 -5.88
C GLU A 211 10.70 28.98 -6.11
N ASN A 212 10.93 29.95 -5.22
CA ASN A 212 10.45 31.32 -5.30
C ASN A 212 8.91 31.44 -5.43
N PHE A 213 8.13 30.51 -4.88
CA PHE A 213 6.66 30.63 -4.83
C PHE A 213 6.17 31.52 -3.69
N ILE A 214 6.95 31.59 -2.62
CA ILE A 214 6.69 32.47 -1.48
C ILE A 214 7.97 33.22 -1.10
N ILE A 215 7.79 34.36 -0.44
CA ILE A 215 8.88 35.12 0.20
C ILE A 215 8.56 35.33 1.67
N LYS A 216 9.57 35.24 2.53
CA LYS A 216 9.46 35.55 3.96
C LYS A 216 9.91 36.99 4.21
N LYS A 217 9.05 37.83 4.80
CA LYS A 217 9.39 39.18 5.29
C LYS A 217 9.04 39.28 6.78
N GLY A 218 10.04 39.29 7.64
CA GLY A 218 9.83 39.15 9.09
C GLY A 218 9.21 37.79 9.40
N GLU A 219 8.13 37.78 10.17
CA GLU A 219 7.37 36.55 10.50
C GLU A 219 6.31 36.16 9.45
N ASN A 220 6.13 36.98 8.41
CA ASN A 220 5.06 36.81 7.43
C ASN A 220 5.57 36.21 6.11
N PHE A 221 4.76 35.31 5.54
CA PHE A 221 4.91 34.71 4.21
C PHE A 221 4.00 35.42 3.21
N PHE A 222 4.55 35.75 2.04
CA PHE A 222 3.83 36.38 0.95
C PHE A 222 3.97 35.56 -0.33
N LEU A 223 2.91 35.48 -1.12
CA LEU A 223 2.95 34.80 -2.42
C LEU A 223 3.68 35.67 -3.46
N THR A 224 4.53 35.04 -4.27
CA THR A 224 5.10 35.66 -5.48
C THR A 224 4.15 35.50 -6.67
N GLU A 225 4.44 36.19 -7.78
CA GLU A 225 3.68 36.01 -9.03
C GLU A 225 3.79 34.56 -9.57
N GLU A 226 4.94 33.92 -9.37
CA GLU A 226 5.17 32.51 -9.73
C GLU A 226 4.32 31.58 -8.87
N GLY A 227 4.25 31.83 -7.56
CA GLY A 227 3.37 31.12 -6.64
C GLY A 227 1.89 31.28 -7.01
N LYS A 228 1.47 32.50 -7.38
CA LYS A 228 0.08 32.78 -7.81
C LYS A 228 -0.27 31.98 -9.06
N SER A 229 0.62 32.01 -10.06
CA SER A 229 0.46 31.27 -11.31
C SER A 229 0.39 29.75 -11.09
N ARG A 230 1.18 29.20 -10.15
CA ARG A 230 1.13 27.77 -9.79
C ARG A 230 -0.23 27.38 -9.23
N VAL A 231 -0.74 28.15 -8.28
CA VAL A 231 -2.08 27.92 -7.69
C VAL A 231 -3.15 28.00 -8.78
N ASP A 232 -3.15 29.05 -9.61
CA ASP A 232 -4.14 29.21 -10.68
C ASP A 232 -4.15 28.04 -11.67
N ARG A 233 -2.96 27.53 -12.03
CA ARG A 233 -2.84 26.39 -12.94
C ARG A 233 -3.45 25.12 -12.36
N ILE A 234 -3.17 24.84 -11.09
CA ILE A 234 -3.69 23.65 -10.37
C ILE A 234 -5.22 23.73 -10.26
N PHE A 235 -5.76 24.87 -9.85
CA PHE A 235 -7.21 25.01 -9.69
C PHE A 235 -7.95 25.09 -11.03
N LYS A 236 -7.31 25.60 -12.10
CA LYS A 236 -7.87 25.55 -13.44
C LYS A 236 -7.97 24.12 -13.97
N SER A 237 -6.96 23.27 -13.75
CA SER A 237 -7.02 21.87 -14.16
C SER A 237 -8.07 21.06 -13.41
N ILE A 238 -8.35 21.40 -12.14
CA ILE A 238 -9.41 20.77 -11.35
C ILE A 238 -10.81 21.18 -11.86
N ARG A 239 -11.01 22.47 -12.16
CA ARG A 239 -12.30 22.98 -12.67
C ARG A 239 -12.68 22.39 -14.03
N TYR A 240 -11.71 22.10 -14.88
CA TYR A 240 -11.95 21.51 -16.21
C TYR A 240 -12.48 20.07 -16.16
N HIS A 241 -12.09 19.30 -15.14
CA HIS A 241 -12.52 17.91 -14.94
C HIS A 241 -13.89 17.77 -14.23
N GLN A 242 -14.49 18.87 -13.77
CA GLN A 242 -15.83 18.86 -13.16
C GLN A 242 -16.94 19.26 -14.14
N SER A 243 -16.56 19.68 -15.36
CA SER A 243 -17.48 20.14 -16.42
C SER A 243 -17.63 19.16 -17.59
N GLU A 244 -17.01 17.97 -17.51
CA GLU A 244 -17.25 16.80 -18.37
C GLU A 244 -17.97 15.71 -17.57
#